data_AF-A0AAJ2U6J4-F1
#
_entry.id   AF-A0AAJ2U6J4-F1
#
_cell.length_a   1.000
_cell.length_b   1.000
_cell.length_c   1.000
_cell.angle_alpha   90.00
_cell.angle_beta   90.00
_cell.angle_gamma   90.00
#
_symmetry.space_group_name_H-M   'P 1'
#
loop_
_entity.id
_entity.type
_entity.pdbx_description
1 polymer ?
#
loop_
_entity_poly.entity_id
_entity_poly.type
_entity_poly.pdbx_seq_one_letter_code
_entity_poly.pdbx_strand_id
1 'polypeptide(L)' 'MVKKRVQEVEDGLPVDFIEQKIIRNDGIVIEVEVKSIPTIYQNESARHVIVRDITEKKKTQKLLLQSEKLSAAGQ' A
#
# COMPACT_ATOMS: atom_id res chain seq x y z
N MET A 1 7.79 -1.87 -12.44
CA MET A 1 7.13 -1.23 -11.28
C MET A 1 7.59 -1.80 -9.95
N VAL A 2 7.37 -3.09 -9.63
CA VAL A 2 7.83 -3.67 -8.33
C VAL A 2 9.35 -3.93 -8.29
N LYS A 3 9.91 -4.59 -9.32
CA LYS A 3 11.36 -4.91 -9.38
C LYS A 3 12.27 -3.67 -9.25
N LYS A 4 11.90 -2.57 -9.91
CA LYS A 4 12.64 -1.30 -9.84
C LYS A 4 12.69 -0.76 -8.40
N ARG A 5 11.59 -0.82 -7.66
CA ARG A 5 11.52 -0.35 -6.27
C ARG A 5 12.29 -1.24 -5.31
N VAL A 6 12.31 -2.54 -5.57
CA VAL A 6 13.16 -3.47 -4.80
C VAL A 6 14.63 -3.07 -4.98
N GLN A 7 15.06 -2.83 -6.21
CA GLN A 7 16.41 -2.37 -6.51
C GLN A 7 16.72 -1.00 -5.87
N GLU A 8 15.83 -0.01 -6.00
CA GLU A 8 16.03 1.31 -5.38
C GLU A 8 16.28 1.21 -3.87
N VAL A 9 15.54 0.33 -3.18
CA VAL A 9 15.74 0.10 -1.75
C VAL A 9 17.05 -0.67 -1.46
N GLU A 10 17.41 -1.63 -2.30
CA GLU A 10 18.70 -2.34 -2.18
C GLU A 10 19.89 -1.39 -2.39
N ASP A 11 19.73 -0.37 -3.23
CA ASP A 11 20.72 0.68 -3.48
C ASP A 11 20.73 1.76 -2.37
N GLY A 12 19.95 1.59 -1.30
CA GLY A 12 19.91 2.52 -0.18
C GLY A 12 18.99 3.73 -0.37
N LEU A 13 18.15 3.74 -1.41
CA LEU A 13 17.19 4.81 -1.65
C LEU A 13 15.85 4.52 -0.95
N PRO A 14 15.31 5.44 -0.14
CA PRO A 14 13.97 5.29 0.38
C PRO A 14 12.93 5.40 -0.74
N VAL A 15 11.88 4.60 -0.67
CA VAL A 15 10.75 4.68 -1.61
C VAL A 15 9.47 5.08 -0.88
N ASP A 16 8.64 5.92 -1.48
CA ASP A 16 7.39 6.40 -0.87
C ASP A 16 6.28 5.36 -0.82
N PHE A 17 5.21 5.62 -0.05
CA PHE A 17 4.04 4.74 0.01
C PHE A 17 3.41 4.54 -1.37
N ILE A 18 3.09 3.29 -1.68
CA ILE A 18 2.29 2.94 -2.86
C ILE A 18 1.16 1.99 -2.47
N GLU A 19 0.04 2.13 -3.15
CA GLU A 19 -1.07 1.19 -3.00
C GLU A 19 -0.81 -0.07 -3.82
N GLN A 20 -1.05 -1.24 -3.22
CA GLN A 20 -0.97 -2.54 -3.86
C GLN A 20 -2.04 -3.49 -3.32
N LYS A 21 -2.24 -4.60 -4.04
CA LYS A 21 -2.98 -5.76 -3.54
C LYS A 21 -1.99 -6.80 -3.06
N ILE A 22 -2.22 -7.36 -1.87
CA ILE A 22 -1.43 -8.48 -1.34
C ILE A 22 -2.36 -9.65 -1.00
N ILE A 23 -1.80 -10.86 -1.04
CA ILE A 23 -2.48 -12.09 -0.66
C ILE A 23 -2.03 -12.41 0.77
N ARG A 24 -2.98 -12.41 1.72
CA ARG A 24 -2.75 -12.87 3.09
C ARG A 24 -2.50 -14.38 3.11
N ASN A 25 -1.92 -14.87 4.19
CA ASN A 25 -1.64 -16.30 4.38
C ASN A 25 -2.91 -17.17 4.35
N ASP A 26 -4.09 -16.59 4.63
CA ASP A 26 -5.41 -17.23 4.52
C ASP A 26 -6.00 -17.20 3.09
N GLY A 27 -5.25 -16.67 2.11
CA GLY A 27 -5.67 -16.56 0.71
C GLY A 27 -6.50 -15.31 0.39
N ILE A 28 -6.85 -14.48 1.38
CA ILE A 28 -7.65 -13.27 1.15
C ILE A 28 -6.78 -12.20 0.49
N VAL A 29 -7.30 -11.60 -0.57
CA VAL A 29 -6.69 -10.43 -1.20
C VAL A 29 -7.13 -9.17 -0.48
N ILE A 30 -6.18 -8.40 0.05
CA ILE A 30 -6.44 -7.10 0.69
C ILE A 30 -5.75 -5.96 -0.05
N GLU A 31 -6.31 -4.76 0.05
CA GLU A 31 -5.67 -3.54 -0.43
C GLU A 31 -4.80 -2.96 0.68
N VAL A 32 -3.55 -2.65 0.36
CA VAL A 32 -2.56 -2.12 1.30
C VAL A 32 -1.85 -0.90 0.73
N GLU A 33 -1.40 -0.01 1.60
CA GLU A 33 -0.32 0.92 1.29
C GLU A 33 1.00 0.37 1.86
N VAL A 34 2.05 0.33 1.03
CA VAL A 34 3.35 -0.27 1.37
C VAL A 34 4.47 0.72 1.17
N LYS A 35 5.36 0.81 2.15
CA LYS A 35 6.63 1.55 2.10
C LYS A 35 7.79 0.62 2.47
N SER A 36 8.91 0.80 1.79
CA SER A 36 10.14 0.05 2.08
C SER A 36 11.25 1.05 2.36
N ILE A 37 11.96 0.84 3.46
CA ILE A 37 13.02 1.71 3.94
C ILE A 37 14.30 0.87 4.02
N PRO A 38 15.38 1.25 3.33
CA PRO A 38 16.67 0.59 3.51
C PRO A 38 17.14 0.76 4.95
N THR A 39 17.62 -0.31 5.57
CA THR A 39 18.04 -0.31 6.97
C THR A 39 19.19 -1.29 7.20
N ILE A 40 19.78 -1.25 8.39
CA ILE A 40 20.79 -2.22 8.83
C ILE A 40 20.21 -3.01 10.01
N TYR A 41 20.24 -4.33 9.92
CA TYR A 41 19.80 -5.23 10.98
C TYR A 41 20.87 -6.30 11.20
N GLN A 42 21.35 -6.46 12.44
CA GLN A 42 22.46 -7.37 12.77
C GLN A 42 23.70 -7.18 11.89
N ASN A 43 24.06 -5.92 11.61
CA ASN A 43 25.18 -5.54 10.72
C ASN A 43 25.02 -5.98 9.26
N GLU A 44 23.84 -6.44 8.86
CA GLU A 44 23.52 -6.81 7.47
C GLU A 44 22.53 -5.82 6.84
N SER A 45 22.64 -5.65 5.51
CA SER A 45 21.69 -4.85 4.74
C SER A 45 20.30 -5.49 4.79
N ALA A 46 19.31 -4.70 5.15
CA ALA A 46 17.94 -5.15 5.33
C ALA A 46 16.94 -4.12 4.82
N ARG A 47 15.68 -4.53 4.77
CA ARG A 47 14.56 -3.66 4.39
C ARG A 47 13.52 -3.64 5.50
N HIS A 48 13.29 -2.46 6.05
CA HIS A 48 12.15 -2.25 6.93
C HIS A 48 10.92 -1.98 6.06
N VAL A 49 9.98 -2.92 6.02
CA VAL A 49 8.75 -2.80 5.25
C VAL A 49 7.59 -2.46 6.16
N ILE A 50 6.91 -1.36 5.86
CA ILE A 50 5.66 -0.95 6.52
C ILE A 50 4.52 -1.29 5.57
N VAL A 51 3.57 -2.08 6.06
CA VAL A 51 2.34 -2.48 5.34
C VAL A 51 1.15 -2.02 6.16
N ARG A 52 0.29 -1.18 5.59
CA ARG A 52 -0.96 -0.76 6.23
C ARG A 52 -2.14 -1.22 5.39
N ASP A 53 -3.06 -1.95 6.00
CA ASP A 53 -4.34 -2.31 5.38
C ASP A 53 -5.20 -1.06 5.17
N ILE A 54 -5.64 -0.84 3.93
CA ILE A 54 -6.48 0.30 3.53
C ILE A 54 -7.84 -0.15 3.00
N THR A 55 -8.19 -1.43 3.18
CA THR A 55 -9.44 -2.02 2.66
C THR A 55 -10.66 -1.28 3.17
N GLU A 56 -10.76 -1.07 4.49
CA GLU A 56 -11.89 -0.35 5.10
C GLU A 56 -11.90 1.13 4.72
N LYS A 57 -10.74 1.79 4.69
CA LYS A 57 -10.60 3.18 4.24
C LYS A 57 -11.17 3.35 2.82
N LYS A 58 -10.84 2.44 1.90
CA LYS A 58 -11.32 2.47 0.52
C LYS A 58 -12.80 2.13 0.38
N LYS A 59 -13.34 1.21 1.20
CA LYS A 59 -14.78 0.94 1.22
C LYS A 59 -15.55 2.20 1.62
N THR A 60 -15.15 2.87 2.69
CA THR A 60 -15.77 4.12 3.14
C THR A 60 -15.69 5.21 2.06
N GLN A 61 -14.52 5.40 1.43
CA GLN A 61 -14.37 6.37 0.34
C GLN A 61 -15.30 6.06 -0.85
N LYS A 62 -15.44 4.79 -1.24
CA LYS A 62 -16.35 4.38 -2.32
C LYS A 62 -17.81 4.63 -1.98
N LEU A 63 -18.22 4.34 -0.74
CA LEU A 63 -19.59 4.59 -0.28
C LEU A 63 -19.92 6.09 -0.28
N LEU A 64 -19.00 6.94 0.19
CA LEU A 64 -19.16 8.39 0.15
C LEU A 64 -19.31 8.90 -1.29
N LEU A 65 -18.40 8.49 -2.19
CA LEU A 65 -18.46 8.83 -3.63
C LEU A 65 -19.76 8.38 -4.29
N GLN A 66 -20.30 7.22 -3.92
CA GLN A 66 -21.56 6.73 -4.46
C GLN A 66 -22.74 7.55 -3.95
N SER A 67 -22.75 7.90 -2.66
CA SER A 67 -23.76 8.76 -2.05
C SER A 67 -23.78 10.15 -2.70
N GLU A 68 -22.61 10.76 -2.90
CA GLU A 68 -22.49 12.07 -3.57
C GLU A 68 -23.04 12.04 -5.01
N LYS A 69 -22.70 10.99 -5.77
CA LYS A 69 -23.20 10.82 -7.15
C LYS A 69 -24.71 10.66 -7.21
N LEU A 70 -25.30 9.88 -6.29
CA LEU A 70 -26.74 9.69 -6.22
C LEU A 70 -27.45 11.00 -5.83
N SER A 71 -26.88 11.75 -4.89
CA SER A 71 -27.39 13.07 -4.51
C SER A 71 -27.36 14.06 -5.68
N ALA A 72 -26.27 14.08 -6.46
CA ALA A 72 -26.11 14.99 -7.60
C ALA A 72 -27.01 14.65 -8.80
N ALA A 73 -27.35 13.37 -9.01
CA ALA A 73 -28.22 12.93 -10.11
C ALA A 73 -29.72 13.10 -9.82
N GLY A 74 -30.09 13.40 -8.57
CA GLY A 74 -31.47 13.64 -8.16
C GLY A 74 -31.91 15.12 -8.17
N GLN A 75 -31.02 16.04 -8.57
CA GLN A 75 -31.30 17.46 -8.84
C GLN A 75 -31.37 17.71 -10.35
#